data_AF-A0A316THS6-F1
#
_entry.id   AF-A0A316THS6-F1
#
_cell.length_a   1.000
_cell.length_b   1.000
_cell.length_c   1.000
_cell.angle_alpha   90.00
_cell.angle_beta   90.00
_cell.angle_gamma   90.00
#
_symmetry.space_group_name_H-M   'P 1'
#
loop_
_entity.id
_entity.type
_entity.pdbx_description
1 polymer ?
#
loop_
_entity_poly.entity_id
_entity_poly.type
_entity_poly.pdbx_seq_one_letter_code
_entity_poly.pdbx_strand_id
1 'polypeptide(L)'
;MSGAHRRDGRPVVLALMMMVGVLALVLLVRPEEPESPASAPAPTDPSVTGPSLPTPSEEEFCAGFRRLAASQSEYAAAPDQRGVELLRAAADDLVDLGVPPTMTLPARGGYHTVVAGIYDSIGLSLERAAVGAPDEPVANEDAAFSSFLAEYCPA
;
A
#
# COMPACT_ATOMS: atom_id res chain seq x y z
N MET A 1 -57.12 9.70 -11.95
CA MET A 1 -56.89 8.45 -11.21
C MET A 1 -55.41 8.46 -10.83
N SER A 2 -55.03 9.16 -9.75
CA SER A 2 -54.92 8.67 -8.36
C SER A 2 -53.93 7.51 -8.19
N GLY A 3 -52.86 7.75 -7.44
CA GLY A 3 -51.90 6.72 -6.99
C GLY A 3 -50.66 7.31 -6.31
N ALA A 4 -50.83 7.93 -5.14
CA ALA A 4 -49.75 8.36 -4.27
C ALA A 4 -49.18 7.17 -3.47
N HIS A 5 -47.86 7.11 -3.24
CA HIS A 5 -47.33 6.56 -2.00
C HIS A 5 -46.14 7.38 -1.51
N ARG A 6 -46.24 7.73 -0.22
CA ARG A 6 -45.40 8.61 0.57
C ARG A 6 -44.18 7.87 1.13
N ARG A 7 -43.12 8.66 1.36
CA ARG A 7 -42.16 8.66 2.49
C ARG A 7 -41.33 7.41 2.74
N ASP A 8 -40.00 7.58 2.69
CA ASP A 8 -39.09 7.06 3.74
C ASP A 8 -37.75 7.84 3.75
N GLY A 9 -37.81 9.13 4.10
CA GLY A 9 -36.63 9.96 4.38
C GLY A 9 -36.18 9.92 5.84
N ARG A 10 -36.55 8.89 6.61
CA ARG A 10 -36.32 8.79 8.06
C ARG A 10 -35.12 7.94 8.54
N PRO A 11 -34.48 7.03 7.77
CA PRO A 11 -33.39 6.24 8.32
C PRO A 11 -32.06 7.01 8.41
N VAL A 12 -31.82 7.96 7.49
CA VAL A 12 -30.54 8.67 7.38
C VAL A 12 -30.32 9.65 8.54
N VAL A 13 -31.37 10.35 8.98
CA VAL A 13 -31.27 11.35 10.06
C VAL A 13 -30.99 10.67 11.41
N LEU A 14 -31.51 9.46 11.63
CA LEU A 14 -31.28 8.71 12.87
C LEU A 14 -29.86 8.15 12.96
N ALA A 15 -29.32 7.65 11.84
CA ALA A 15 -27.95 7.15 11.76
C ALA A 15 -26.91 8.27 11.99
N LEU A 16 -27.17 9.47 11.45
CA LEU A 16 -26.27 10.62 11.62
C LEU A 16 -26.21 11.10 13.09
N MET A 17 -27.34 11.10 13.80
CA MET A 17 -27.39 11.51 15.22
C MET A 17 -26.67 10.52 16.15
N MET A 18 -26.75 9.22 15.87
CA MET A 18 -25.99 8.18 16.60
C MET A 18 -24.48 8.36 16.43
N MET A 19 -24.03 8.66 15.20
CA MET A 19 -22.60 8.83 14.90
C MET A 19 -22.00 10.05 15.63
N VAL A 20 -22.74 11.16 15.71
CA VAL A 20 -22.31 12.37 16.43
C VAL A 20 -22.26 12.13 17.95
N GLY A 21 -23.21 11.38 18.51
CA GLY A 21 -23.23 11.03 19.93
C GLY A 21 -22.03 10.17 20.36
N VAL A 22 -21.65 9.19 19.54
CA VAL A 22 -20.47 8.34 19.79
C VAL A 22 -19.17 9.14 19.67
N LEU A 23 -19.07 10.06 18.71
CA LEU A 23 -17.88 10.91 18.55
C LEU A 23 -17.69 11.88 19.72
N ALA A 24 -18.79 12.43 20.27
CA ALA A 24 -18.76 13.30 21.45
C ALA A 24 -18.34 12.54 22.72
N LEU A 25 -18.69 11.26 22.83
CA LEU A 25 -18.31 10.41 23.97
C LEU A 25 -16.81 10.07 23.96
N VAL A 26 -16.23 9.86 22.77
CA VAL A 26 -14.80 9.51 22.62
C VAL A 26 -13.88 10.69 22.93
N LEU A 27 -14.31 11.93 22.67
CA LEU A 27 -13.50 13.13 22.97
C LEU A 27 -13.47 13.52 24.47
N LEU A 28 -14.30 12.90 25.31
CA LEU A 28 -14.36 13.18 26.76
C LEU A 28 -13.47 12.26 27.60
N VAL A 29 -12.86 11.23 27.01
CA VAL A 29 -11.95 10.33 27.72
C VAL A 29 -10.52 10.87 27.61
N ARG A 30 -10.16 11.78 28.54
CA ARG A 30 -8.76 12.08 28.85
C ARG A 30 -8.19 10.97 29.75
N PRO A 31 -7.14 10.25 29.33
CA PRO A 31 -6.34 9.48 30.28
C PRO A 31 -5.47 10.44 31.08
N GLU A 32 -5.57 10.40 32.40
CA GLU A 32 -4.63 11.00 33.34
C GLU A 32 -3.22 10.42 33.16
N GLU A 33 -2.21 11.27 33.22
CA GLU A 33 -0.84 10.86 33.56
C GLU A 33 -0.79 10.40 35.02
N PRO A 34 -0.06 9.32 35.32
CA PRO A 34 0.92 9.47 36.40
C PRO A 34 2.24 8.73 36.18
N GLU A 35 3.28 9.42 36.67
CA GLU A 35 4.48 8.94 37.33
C GLU A 35 5.60 8.26 36.52
N SER A 36 6.74 8.96 36.59
CA SER A 36 8.08 8.56 36.19
C SER A 36 8.63 7.47 37.12
N PRO A 37 9.16 6.36 36.57
CA PRO A 37 10.09 5.51 37.29
C PRO A 37 11.54 5.77 36.86
N ALA A 38 12.37 5.81 37.90
CA ALA A 38 13.82 5.78 37.97
C ALA A 38 14.58 5.19 36.77
N SER A 39 15.70 5.86 36.45
CA SER A 39 16.81 5.43 35.61
C SER A 39 17.13 3.93 35.75
N ALA A 40 16.75 3.15 34.74
CA ALA A 40 17.30 1.83 34.49
C ALA A 40 18.54 1.95 33.57
N PRO A 41 19.64 1.22 33.82
CA PRO A 41 20.76 1.20 32.91
C PRO A 41 20.34 0.61 31.56
N ALA A 42 20.76 1.28 30.48
CA ALA A 42 20.42 0.95 29.11
C ALA A 42 20.71 -0.52 28.77
N PRO A 43 19.79 -1.24 28.10
CA PRO A 43 20.14 -2.52 27.50
C PRO A 43 21.19 -2.25 26.42
N THR A 44 22.36 -2.87 26.57
CA THR A 44 23.36 -2.91 25.50
C THR A 44 22.80 -3.85 24.45
N ASP A 45 22.17 -3.28 23.42
CA ASP A 45 21.72 -4.06 22.26
C ASP A 45 22.96 -4.69 21.60
N PRO A 46 23.02 -6.01 21.41
CA PRO A 46 24.03 -6.59 20.55
C PRO A 46 23.75 -6.08 19.13
N SER A 47 24.62 -5.20 18.65
CA SER A 47 24.66 -4.82 17.24
C SER A 47 24.82 -6.09 16.42
N VAL A 48 23.71 -6.62 15.89
CA VAL A 48 23.71 -7.67 14.88
C VAL A 48 24.17 -7.00 13.59
N THR A 49 25.47 -6.90 13.41
CA THR A 49 26.08 -6.51 12.14
C THR A 49 26.00 -7.71 11.19
N GLY A 50 24.79 -7.98 10.69
CA GLY A 50 24.60 -8.81 9.50
C GLY A 50 24.87 -7.99 8.24
N PRO A 51 25.31 -8.59 7.13
CA PRO A 51 25.42 -7.88 5.86
C PRO A 51 24.04 -7.37 5.44
N SER A 52 23.84 -6.06 5.42
CA SER A 52 22.68 -5.44 4.77
C SER A 52 22.82 -5.68 3.27
N LEU A 53 21.90 -6.44 2.68
CA LEU A 53 21.79 -6.54 1.23
C LEU A 53 21.61 -5.13 0.65
N PRO A 54 22.18 -4.83 -0.53
CA PRO A 54 21.99 -3.54 -1.17
C PRO A 54 20.50 -3.36 -1.48
N THR A 55 19.89 -2.32 -0.95
CA THR A 55 18.55 -1.85 -1.34
C THR A 55 18.68 -0.91 -2.53
N PRO A 56 17.75 -0.94 -3.50
CA PRO A 56 17.83 -0.04 -4.65
C PRO A 56 17.65 1.41 -4.21
N SER A 57 18.25 2.32 -4.97
CA SER A 57 17.90 3.73 -4.93
C SER A 57 16.50 3.96 -5.51
N GLU A 58 15.93 5.13 -5.23
CA GLU A 58 14.65 5.55 -5.80
C GLU A 58 14.74 5.64 -7.32
N GLU A 59 15.85 6.13 -7.85
CA GLU A 59 16.07 6.24 -9.29
C GLU A 59 16.05 4.87 -9.98
N GLU A 60 16.72 3.87 -9.40
CA GLU A 60 16.74 2.49 -9.90
C GLU A 60 15.34 1.87 -9.86
N PHE A 61 14.61 2.03 -8.75
CA PHE A 61 13.23 1.58 -8.64
C PHE A 61 12.33 2.23 -9.68
N CYS A 62 12.37 3.56 -9.81
CA CYS A 62 11.55 4.29 -10.78
C CYS A 62 11.89 3.90 -12.22
N ALA A 63 13.16 3.65 -12.53
CA ALA A 63 13.57 3.16 -13.84
C ALA A 63 13.01 1.75 -14.11
N GLY A 64 13.04 0.86 -13.12
CA GLY A 64 12.40 -0.46 -13.21
C GLY A 64 10.89 -0.37 -13.40
N PHE A 65 10.21 0.46 -12.60
CA PHE A 65 8.76 0.66 -12.68
C PHE A 65 8.33 1.19 -14.06
N ARG A 66 9.09 2.11 -14.67
CA ARG A 66 8.84 2.58 -16.04
C ARG A 66 9.03 1.49 -17.09
N ARG A 67 10.02 0.59 -16.94
CA ARG A 67 10.19 -0.57 -17.84
C ARG A 67 9.02 -1.54 -17.73
N LEU A 68 8.51 -1.76 -16.53
CA LEU A 68 7.30 -2.56 -16.31
C LEU A 68 6.08 -1.93 -16.99
N ALA A 69 5.87 -0.62 -16.82
CA ALA A 69 4.78 0.10 -17.47
C ALA A 69 4.87 0.06 -19.02
N ALA A 70 6.09 0.13 -19.58
CA ALA A 70 6.30 -0.03 -21.01
C ALA A 70 5.91 -1.45 -21.48
N SER A 71 6.32 -2.48 -20.74
CA SER A 71 5.98 -3.88 -21.04
C SER A 71 4.46 -4.14 -20.93
N GLN A 72 3.79 -3.51 -19.95
CA GLN A 72 2.35 -3.56 -19.83
C GLN A 72 1.65 -2.92 -21.04
N SER A 73 2.18 -1.80 -21.54
CA SER A 73 1.65 -1.13 -22.73
C SER A 73 1.80 -1.99 -23.99
N GLU A 74 2.92 -2.69 -24.14
CA GLU A 74 3.14 -3.65 -25.23
C GLU A 74 2.17 -4.83 -25.16
N TYR A 75 2.00 -5.43 -23.98
CA TYR A 75 1.05 -6.51 -23.75
C TYR A 75 -0.40 -6.07 -24.02
N ALA A 76 -0.79 -4.88 -23.60
CA ALA A 76 -2.13 -4.34 -23.86
C ALA A 76 -2.41 -4.14 -25.35
N ALA A 77 -1.38 -3.84 -26.16
CA ALA A 77 -1.52 -3.71 -27.61
C ALA A 77 -1.63 -5.07 -28.32
N ALA A 78 -0.93 -6.09 -27.84
CA ALA A 78 -0.93 -7.44 -28.39
C ALA A 78 -0.76 -8.49 -27.27
N PRO A 79 -1.87 -9.04 -26.71
CA PRO A 79 -1.82 -9.99 -25.60
C PRO A 79 -1.51 -11.41 -26.09
N ASP A 80 -0.33 -11.61 -26.66
CA ASP A 80 0.17 -12.90 -27.10
C ASP A 80 1.17 -13.51 -26.11
N GLN A 81 1.64 -14.72 -26.39
CA GLN A 81 2.57 -15.43 -25.51
C GLN A 81 3.89 -14.65 -25.29
N ARG A 82 4.38 -13.95 -26.32
CA ARG A 82 5.60 -13.14 -26.19
C ARG A 82 5.35 -11.95 -25.27
N GLY A 83 4.20 -11.30 -25.38
CA GLY A 83 3.78 -10.22 -24.48
C GLY A 83 3.69 -10.68 -23.03
N VAL A 84 3.14 -11.88 -22.78
CA VAL A 84 3.10 -12.49 -21.44
C VAL A 84 4.52 -12.72 -20.89
N GLU A 85 5.42 -13.28 -21.70
CA GLU A 85 6.80 -13.55 -21.28
C GLU A 85 7.56 -12.26 -20.94
N LEU A 86 7.40 -11.20 -21.74
CA LEU A 86 8.02 -9.90 -21.49
C LEU A 86 7.44 -9.22 -20.25
N LEU A 87 6.12 -9.24 -20.10
CA LEU A 87 5.45 -8.64 -18.95
C LEU A 87 5.84 -9.34 -17.65
N ARG A 88 5.90 -10.68 -17.67
CA ARG A 88 6.39 -11.47 -16.54
C ARG A 88 7.84 -11.12 -16.20
N ALA A 89 8.74 -11.14 -17.19
CA ALA A 89 10.14 -10.84 -16.96
C ALA A 89 10.35 -9.44 -16.36
N ALA A 90 9.62 -8.43 -16.86
CA ALA A 90 9.70 -7.08 -16.31
C ALA A 90 9.14 -6.98 -14.88
N ALA A 91 8.11 -7.76 -14.54
CA ALA A 91 7.57 -7.82 -13.19
C ALA A 91 8.53 -8.54 -12.22
N ASP A 92 9.05 -9.70 -12.64
CA ASP A 92 10.06 -10.47 -11.90
C ASP A 92 11.31 -9.59 -11.65
N ASP A 93 11.84 -8.91 -12.67
CA ASP A 93 12.99 -7.98 -12.56
C ASP A 93 12.72 -6.86 -11.54
N LEU A 94 11.51 -6.32 -11.47
CA LEU A 94 11.17 -5.25 -10.53
C LEU A 94 11.00 -5.77 -9.10
N VAL A 95 10.42 -6.96 -8.92
CA VAL A 95 10.31 -7.62 -7.61
C VAL A 95 11.71 -7.98 -7.09
N ASP A 96 12.57 -8.55 -7.93
CA ASP A 96 13.94 -8.94 -7.59
C ASP A 96 14.84 -7.73 -7.29
N LEU A 97 14.61 -6.59 -7.96
CA LEU A 97 15.26 -5.32 -7.62
C LEU A 97 14.94 -4.88 -6.19
N GLY A 98 13.75 -5.21 -5.70
CA GLY A 98 13.24 -4.81 -4.40
C GLY A 98 12.72 -3.37 -4.37
N VAL A 99 12.52 -2.85 -3.17
CA VAL A 99 11.96 -1.52 -2.93
C VAL A 99 12.94 -0.62 -2.17
N PRO A 100 12.97 0.69 -2.46
CA PRO A 100 13.87 1.61 -1.79
C PRO A 100 13.50 1.78 -0.31
N PRO A 101 14.46 2.16 0.55
CA PRO A 101 14.24 2.33 1.98
C PRO A 101 13.25 3.47 2.31
N THR A 102 13.12 4.45 1.41
CA THR A 102 12.16 5.56 1.51
C THR A 102 10.72 5.13 1.26
N MET A 103 10.48 3.97 0.63
CA MET A 103 9.12 3.47 0.40
C MET A 103 8.51 2.94 1.71
N THR A 104 7.53 3.68 2.22
CA THR A 104 6.80 3.36 3.46
C THR A 104 6.00 2.07 3.37
N LEU A 105 5.67 1.45 4.52
CA LEU A 105 4.88 0.21 4.55
C LEU A 105 3.53 0.31 3.82
N PRO A 106 2.72 1.38 3.99
CA PRO A 106 1.50 1.53 3.18
C PRO A 106 1.78 1.65 1.68
N ALA A 107 2.86 2.35 1.29
CA ALA A 107 3.24 2.46 -0.12
C ALA A 107 3.67 1.12 -0.71
N ARG A 108 4.32 0.24 0.09
CA ARG A 108 4.63 -1.15 -0.32
C ARG A 108 3.36 -1.97 -0.52
N GLY A 109 2.33 -1.75 0.30
CA GLY A 109 1.00 -2.34 0.09
C GLY A 109 0.37 -1.91 -1.24
N GLY A 110 0.42 -0.62 -1.57
CA GLY A 110 -0.10 -0.12 -2.85
C GLY A 110 0.73 -0.62 -4.05
N TYR A 111 2.05 -0.68 -3.89
CA TYR A 111 2.95 -1.30 -4.85
C TYR A 111 2.61 -2.78 -5.10
N HIS A 112 2.37 -3.56 -4.03
CA HIS A 112 1.90 -4.94 -4.13
C HIS A 112 0.61 -5.02 -4.95
N THR A 113 -0.40 -4.21 -4.65
CA THR A 113 -1.68 -4.21 -5.39
C THR A 113 -1.47 -4.05 -6.89
N VAL A 114 -0.60 -3.13 -7.30
CA VAL A 114 -0.31 -2.88 -8.73
C VAL A 114 0.39 -4.08 -9.36
N VAL A 115 1.46 -4.60 -8.75
CA VAL A 115 2.24 -5.69 -9.35
C VAL A 115 1.49 -7.01 -9.29
N ALA A 116 0.75 -7.29 -8.21
CA ALA A 116 -0.12 -8.45 -8.11
C ALA A 116 -1.20 -8.46 -9.19
N GLY A 117 -1.78 -7.30 -9.52
CA GLY A 117 -2.71 -7.18 -10.66
C GLY A 117 -2.06 -7.52 -12.01
N ILE A 118 -0.76 -7.24 -12.17
CA ILE A 118 -0.01 -7.64 -13.37
C ILE A 118 0.18 -9.15 -13.40
N TYR A 119 0.63 -9.78 -12.31
CA TYR A 119 0.73 -11.25 -12.23
C TYR A 119 -0.62 -11.93 -12.46
N ASP A 120 -1.70 -11.42 -11.85
CA ASP A 120 -3.06 -11.98 -12.01
C ASP A 120 -3.52 -11.94 -13.47
N SER A 121 -3.20 -10.86 -14.19
CA SER A 121 -3.54 -10.70 -15.61
C SER A 121 -2.90 -11.75 -16.53
N ILE A 122 -1.84 -12.42 -16.07
CA ILE A 122 -1.14 -13.50 -16.77
C ILE A 122 -1.29 -14.87 -16.07
N GLY A 123 -2.24 -14.99 -15.14
CA GLY A 123 -2.59 -16.25 -14.46
C GLY A 123 -1.60 -16.68 -13.38
N LEU A 124 -0.86 -15.73 -12.79
CA LEU A 124 0.08 -15.93 -11.70
C LEU A 124 -0.37 -15.19 -10.44
N SER A 125 0.22 -15.53 -9.30
CA SER A 125 -0.05 -14.87 -8.02
C SER A 125 1.25 -14.33 -7.41
N LEU A 126 1.16 -13.17 -6.75
CA LEU A 126 2.26 -12.55 -6.02
C LEU A 126 1.90 -12.42 -4.54
N GLU A 127 2.73 -12.99 -3.67
CA GLU A 127 2.58 -12.86 -2.22
C GLU A 127 2.99 -11.46 -1.74
N ARG A 128 2.31 -10.94 -0.71
CA ARG A 128 2.60 -9.60 -0.14
C ARG A 128 4.04 -9.50 0.38
N ALA A 129 4.52 -10.56 1.01
CA ALA A 129 5.88 -10.63 1.54
C ALA A 129 6.97 -10.52 0.45
N ALA A 130 6.67 -10.89 -0.81
CA ALA A 130 7.65 -10.83 -1.90
C ALA A 130 8.13 -9.39 -2.20
N VAL A 131 7.31 -8.39 -1.90
CA VAL A 131 7.65 -6.97 -2.06
C VAL A 131 7.82 -6.25 -0.71
N GLY A 132 7.87 -7.02 0.39
CA GLY A 132 7.95 -6.48 1.74
C GLY A 132 6.72 -5.65 2.14
N ALA A 133 5.54 -5.94 1.59
CA ALA A 133 4.29 -5.35 2.03
C ALA A 133 3.81 -6.01 3.35
N PRO A 134 3.03 -5.30 4.19
CA PRO A 134 2.41 -5.89 5.37
C PRO A 134 1.49 -7.06 5.01
N ASP A 135 1.47 -8.12 5.82
CA ASP A 135 0.62 -9.30 5.58
C ASP A 135 -0.87 -8.94 5.50
N GLU A 136 -1.31 -8.05 6.40
CA GLU A 136 -2.66 -7.52 6.42
C GLU A 136 -2.74 -6.20 5.63
N PRO A 137 -3.78 -5.99 4.81
CA PRO A 137 -4.01 -4.70 4.16
C PRO A 137 -4.16 -3.56 5.20
N VAL A 138 -3.46 -2.46 4.96
CA VAL A 138 -3.57 -1.23 5.75
C VAL A 138 -4.38 -0.17 5.01
N ALA A 139 -4.82 0.86 5.73
CA ALA A 139 -5.57 1.95 5.11
C ALA A 139 -4.68 2.79 4.19
N ASN A 140 -5.27 3.28 3.09
CA ASN A 140 -4.66 4.24 2.16
C ASN A 140 -3.40 3.75 1.41
N GLU A 141 -3.25 2.45 1.20
CA GLU A 141 -2.13 1.84 0.46
C GLU A 141 -1.91 2.47 -0.93
N ASP A 142 -2.96 2.51 -1.75
CA ASP A 142 -2.89 3.04 -3.12
C ASP A 142 -2.51 4.52 -3.15
N ALA A 143 -3.06 5.31 -2.22
CA ALA A 143 -2.76 6.73 -2.10
C ALA A 143 -1.31 6.97 -1.65
N ALA A 144 -0.79 6.14 -0.74
CA ALA A 144 0.60 6.20 -0.30
C ALA A 144 1.57 5.85 -1.44
N PHE A 145 1.28 4.80 -2.21
CA PHE A 145 2.11 4.44 -3.37
C PHE A 145 2.07 5.51 -4.46
N SER A 146 0.89 6.05 -4.76
CA SER A 146 0.74 7.16 -5.71
C SER A 146 1.52 8.41 -5.27
N SER A 147 1.52 8.71 -3.97
CA SER A 147 2.28 9.83 -3.41
C SER A 147 3.79 9.59 -3.54
N PHE A 148 4.26 8.37 -3.27
CA PHE A 148 5.65 7.97 -3.48
C PHE A 148 6.07 8.16 -4.95
N LEU A 149 5.28 7.69 -5.91
CA LEU A 149 5.58 7.87 -7.33
C LEU A 149 5.64 9.35 -7.73
N ALA A 150 4.72 10.17 -7.22
CA ALA A 150 4.69 11.61 -7.51
C ALA A 150 5.91 12.35 -6.96
N GLU A 151 6.43 11.93 -5.81
CA GLU A 151 7.59 12.54 -5.15
C GLU A 151 8.93 12.08 -5.75
N TYR A 152 9.07 10.77 -6.01
CA TYR A 152 10.36 10.15 -6.33
C TYR A 152 10.50 9.70 -7.79
N CYS A 153 9.40 9.52 -8.52
CA CYS A 153 9.40 9.09 -9.92
C CYS A 153 8.82 10.16 -10.87
N PRO A 154 9.42 11.37 -10.96
CA PRO A 154 8.96 12.37 -11.90
C PRO A 154 9.08 11.88 -13.35
N ALA A 155 8.20 12.40 -14.20
CA ALA A 155 8.09 12.06 -15.62
C ALA A 155 9.31 12.52 -16.43
#